data_AF-A0ABC8Y435-F1
#
_entry.id   AF-A0ABC8Y435-F1
#
_cell.length_a   1.000
_cell.length_b   1.000
_cell.length_c   1.000
_cell.angle_alpha   90.00
_cell.angle_beta   90.00
_cell.angle_gamma   90.00
#
_symmetry.space_group_name_H-M   'P 1'
#
loop_
_entity.id
_entity.type
_entity.pdbx_description
1 polymer ?
#
loop_
_entity_poly.entity_id
_entity_poly.type
_entity_poly.pdbx_seq_one_letter_code
_entity_poly.pdbx_strand_id
1 'polypeptide(L)'
;MDLDRVLSDDGDSAAAAAAGRSICHTGCGRPSRVCLCPYLPPSPLPTSTTVVILHHPHALRRNPLSTLPLLARSLSNLHLLPGRRLASSSASLLAPPSPNPVLLLYPSPGAADLASWCRSTPPSARASPTLLLLDGTWRQAKEMHAASLPLLSSLGVIPVALPVDSGVDGDSMFESELVVKKEPHKGCISTMEAVARALRLLEPEGKGEEIEDAMLRVLRAMVAFQAEHLQNRTVKPRVKMRKKKELRREEHSKPAKQC
;
A
#
# COMPACT_ATOMS: atom_id res chain seq x y z
N MET A 1 -39.99 -49.27 35.12
CA MET A 1 -39.01 -50.29 34.74
C MET A 1 -38.03 -49.59 33.81
N ASP A 2 -37.26 -48.62 34.30
CA ASP A 2 -36.05 -48.84 35.11
C ASP A 2 -35.20 -49.98 34.55
N LEU A 3 -34.13 -49.61 33.83
CA LEU A 3 -32.78 -50.00 34.25
C LEU A 3 -31.72 -49.19 33.49
N ASP A 4 -31.05 -48.32 34.25
CA ASP A 4 -29.69 -47.84 33.97
C ASP A 4 -28.69 -49.01 33.85
N ARG A 5 -27.75 -48.93 32.90
CA ARG A 5 -26.43 -49.57 32.99
C ARG A 5 -25.38 -48.96 32.04
N VAL A 6 -24.79 -47.84 32.48
CA VAL A 6 -23.34 -47.56 32.66
C VAL A 6 -22.29 -48.35 31.82
N LEU A 7 -21.50 -47.58 31.04
CA LEU A 7 -20.07 -47.70 30.58
C LEU A 7 -19.72 -48.86 29.60
N SER A 8 -18.94 -48.66 28.51
CA SER A 8 -17.57 -48.12 28.39
C SER A 8 -17.30 -47.57 26.97
N ASP A 9 -16.67 -46.41 26.82
CA ASP A 9 -15.27 -46.21 26.34
C ASP A 9 -14.89 -46.96 25.05
N ASP A 10 -14.83 -46.23 23.95
CA ASP A 10 -13.77 -46.39 22.94
C ASP A 10 -13.65 -45.06 22.20
N GLY A 11 -12.47 -44.47 22.31
CA GLY A 11 -12.12 -43.24 21.63
C GLY A 11 -12.16 -43.41 20.12
N ASP A 12 -12.53 -42.33 19.43
CA ASP A 12 -11.73 -41.98 18.28
C ASP A 12 -11.47 -40.48 18.27
N SER A 13 -10.18 -40.21 18.33
CA SER A 13 -9.56 -38.90 18.31
C SER A 13 -9.67 -38.39 16.87
N ALA A 14 -10.81 -37.79 16.54
CA ALA A 14 -10.95 -37.06 15.28
C ALA A 14 -10.14 -35.76 15.38
N ALA A 15 -8.88 -35.89 14.99
CA ALA A 15 -7.88 -34.86 14.77
C ALA A 15 -8.53 -33.51 14.41
N ALA A 16 -8.35 -32.53 15.30
CA ALA A 16 -8.58 -31.12 15.00
C ALA A 16 -7.68 -30.73 13.82
N ALA A 17 -8.24 -30.84 12.61
CA ALA A 17 -7.68 -30.26 11.41
C ALA A 17 -7.35 -28.80 11.74
N ALA A 18 -6.08 -28.43 11.57
CA ALA A 18 -5.60 -27.09 11.86
C ALA A 18 -6.41 -26.06 11.06
N ALA A 19 -7.47 -25.52 11.68
CA ALA A 19 -8.35 -24.55 11.06
C ALA A 19 -7.50 -23.35 10.64
N GLY A 20 -7.49 -23.06 9.34
CA GLY A 20 -6.84 -21.87 8.81
C GLY A 20 -7.28 -20.63 9.60
N ARG A 21 -6.39 -19.65 9.74
CA ARG A 21 -6.72 -18.39 10.45
C ARG A 21 -8.01 -17.82 9.88
N SER A 22 -8.99 -17.49 10.73
CA SER A 22 -10.23 -16.84 10.29
C SER A 22 -9.90 -15.56 9.52
N ILE A 23 -10.59 -15.34 8.39
CA ILE A 23 -10.36 -14.20 7.49
C ILE A 23 -11.56 -13.27 7.54
N CYS A 24 -11.32 -11.96 7.44
CA CYS A 24 -12.35 -10.96 7.27
C CYS A 24 -12.92 -10.99 5.84
N HIS A 25 -13.88 -11.88 5.59
CA HIS A 25 -14.48 -12.11 4.26
C HIS A 25 -15.38 -10.97 3.79
N THR A 26 -16.10 -10.33 4.72
CA THR A 26 -16.97 -9.18 4.44
C THR A 26 -16.24 -7.85 4.44
N GLY A 27 -14.93 -7.87 4.72
CA GLY A 27 -14.14 -6.67 4.95
C GLY A 27 -12.84 -6.63 4.16
N CYS A 28 -11.71 -6.45 4.86
CA CYS A 28 -10.44 -6.14 4.20
C CYS A 28 -9.67 -7.37 3.70
N GLY A 29 -10.24 -8.59 3.82
CA GLY A 29 -9.60 -9.83 3.39
C GLY A 29 -8.38 -10.24 4.23
N ARG A 30 -8.13 -9.55 5.35
CA ARG A 30 -7.03 -9.87 6.29
C ARG A 30 -7.47 -10.89 7.34
N PRO A 31 -6.54 -11.66 7.93
CA PRO A 31 -6.84 -12.49 9.10
C PRO A 31 -7.49 -11.66 10.21
N SER A 32 -8.47 -12.22 10.91
CA SER A 32 -9.28 -11.50 11.90
C SER A 32 -8.45 -10.77 12.97
N ARG A 33 -7.33 -11.36 13.39
CA ARG A 33 -6.41 -10.78 14.40
C ARG A 33 -5.70 -9.50 13.96
N VAL A 34 -5.58 -9.27 12.66
CA VAL A 34 -4.92 -8.08 12.07
C VAL A 34 -5.87 -7.37 11.11
N CYS A 35 -7.17 -7.47 11.41
CA CYS A 35 -8.22 -6.82 10.63
C CYS A 35 -8.12 -5.30 10.81
N LEU A 36 -8.14 -4.59 9.69
CA LEU A 36 -8.08 -3.13 9.66
C LEU A 36 -9.45 -2.46 9.53
N CYS A 37 -10.53 -3.24 9.36
CA CYS A 37 -11.88 -2.69 9.24
C CYS A 37 -12.32 -1.81 10.42
N PRO A 38 -11.96 -2.10 11.69
CA PRO A 38 -12.29 -1.22 12.81
C PRO A 38 -11.67 0.18 12.72
N TYR A 39 -10.60 0.35 11.93
CA TYR A 39 -9.89 1.61 11.77
C TYR A 39 -10.27 2.36 10.49
N LEU A 40 -11.02 1.71 9.58
CA LEU A 40 -11.55 2.36 8.39
C LEU A 40 -12.62 3.40 8.79
N PRO A 41 -12.83 4.45 7.98
CA PRO A 41 -13.98 5.31 8.18
C PRO A 41 -15.28 4.49 8.10
N PRO A 42 -16.31 4.84 8.91
CA PRO A 42 -17.55 4.06 8.99
C PRO A 42 -18.32 4.02 7.66
N SER A 43 -18.17 5.05 6.84
CA SER A 43 -18.62 5.13 5.46
C SER A 43 -17.50 5.70 4.58
N PRO A 44 -17.45 5.37 3.28
CA PRO A 44 -16.48 5.98 2.36
C PRO A 44 -16.59 7.50 2.38
N LEU A 45 -15.44 8.17 2.52
CA LEU A 45 -15.36 9.62 2.63
C LEU A 45 -15.64 10.25 1.26
N PRO A 46 -16.51 11.27 1.19
CA PRO A 46 -16.73 12.03 -0.03
C PRO A 46 -15.54 12.95 -0.31
N THR A 47 -15.17 13.08 -1.59
CA THR A 47 -14.12 13.99 -2.06
C THR A 47 -14.59 14.76 -3.29
N SER A 48 -14.23 16.04 -3.37
CA SER A 48 -14.38 16.83 -4.60
C SER A 48 -13.39 16.35 -5.67
N THR A 49 -12.20 15.93 -5.25
CA THR A 49 -11.18 15.34 -6.10
C THR A 49 -11.58 13.93 -6.52
N THR A 50 -11.47 13.63 -7.81
CA THR A 50 -11.61 12.27 -8.34
C THR A 50 -10.26 11.58 -8.29
N VAL A 51 -10.15 10.46 -7.56
CA VAL A 51 -8.89 9.71 -7.47
C VAL A 51 -8.90 8.57 -8.48
N VAL A 52 -7.92 8.53 -9.38
CA VAL A 52 -7.76 7.44 -10.36
C VAL A 52 -6.41 6.77 -10.14
N ILE A 53 -6.40 5.44 -9.99
CA ILE A 53 -5.18 4.69 -9.75
C ILE A 53 -5.01 3.65 -10.84
N LEU A 54 -4.02 3.86 -11.72
CA LEU A 54 -3.54 2.81 -12.62
C LEU A 54 -2.64 1.88 -11.80
N HIS A 55 -3.12 0.66 -11.53
CA HIS A 55 -2.39 -0.28 -10.70
C HIS A 55 -1.91 -1.50 -11.50
N HIS A 56 -0.66 -1.86 -11.28
CA HIS A 56 -0.04 -2.98 -11.99
C HIS A 56 -0.73 -4.30 -11.60
N PRO A 57 -1.08 -5.20 -12.54
CA PRO A 57 -1.85 -6.41 -12.24
C PRO A 57 -1.21 -7.37 -11.22
N HIS A 58 0.10 -7.26 -11.02
CA HIS A 58 0.83 -8.04 -10.03
C HIS A 58 0.93 -7.39 -8.64
N ALA A 59 0.59 -6.11 -8.50
CA ALA A 59 0.72 -5.37 -7.24
C ALA A 59 -0.18 -5.98 -6.15
N LEU A 60 -1.47 -6.18 -6.45
CA LEU A 60 -2.44 -6.76 -5.50
C LEU A 60 -2.18 -8.25 -5.20
N ARG A 61 -1.82 -9.04 -6.20
CA ARG A 61 -1.62 -10.50 -6.01
C ARG A 61 -0.38 -10.84 -5.18
N ARG A 62 0.63 -9.96 -5.17
CA ARG A 62 1.94 -10.26 -4.56
C ARG A 62 2.23 -9.47 -3.29
N ASN A 63 1.38 -8.49 -2.94
CA ASN A 63 1.62 -7.62 -1.79
C ASN A 63 0.49 -7.75 -0.74
N PRO A 64 0.66 -8.60 0.30
CA PRO A 64 -0.30 -8.68 1.40
C PRO A 64 -0.37 -7.40 2.25
N LEU A 65 0.60 -6.48 2.08
CA LEU A 65 0.63 -5.17 2.73
C LEU A 65 0.11 -4.06 1.81
N SER A 66 -0.52 -4.40 0.68
CA SER A 66 -1.13 -3.39 -0.18
C SER A 66 -2.17 -2.58 0.61
N THR A 67 -2.07 -1.26 0.50
CA THR A 67 -3.01 -0.30 1.07
C THR A 67 -4.13 0.06 0.09
N LEU A 68 -4.05 -0.41 -1.17
CA LEU A 68 -5.03 -0.13 -2.21
C LEU A 68 -6.44 -0.66 -1.90
N PRO A 69 -6.63 -1.90 -1.37
CA PRO A 69 -7.96 -2.36 -0.97
C PRO A 69 -8.56 -1.59 0.21
N LEU A 70 -7.71 -1.05 1.08
CA LEU A 70 -8.16 -0.21 2.19
C LEU A 70 -8.59 1.15 1.64
N LEU A 71 -7.80 1.72 0.74
CA LEU A 71 -8.07 3.02 0.13
C LEU A 71 -9.38 3.01 -0.66
N ALA A 72 -9.63 1.94 -1.42
CA ALA A 72 -10.89 1.76 -2.16
C ALA A 72 -12.14 1.64 -1.27
N ARG A 73 -11.96 1.38 0.03
CA ARG A 73 -13.05 1.39 1.01
C ARG A 73 -13.14 2.68 1.80
N SER A 74 -12.09 3.49 1.80
CA SER A 74 -12.02 4.76 2.51
C SER A 74 -12.58 5.94 1.71
N LEU A 75 -12.66 5.85 0.38
CA LEU A 75 -13.08 6.95 -0.50
C LEU A 75 -14.28 6.57 -1.38
N SER A 76 -15.21 7.50 -1.57
CA SER A 76 -16.36 7.28 -2.48
C SER A 76 -16.03 7.60 -3.94
N ASN A 77 -15.14 8.56 -4.20
CA ASN A 77 -14.79 9.03 -5.54
C ASN A 77 -13.40 8.53 -5.96
N LEU A 78 -13.27 7.20 -6.05
CA LEU A 78 -12.03 6.51 -6.41
C LEU A 78 -12.25 5.44 -7.47
N HIS A 79 -11.40 5.44 -8.49
CA HIS A 79 -11.41 4.49 -9.58
C HIS A 79 -10.10 3.71 -9.67
N LEU A 80 -10.19 2.39 -9.68
CA LEU A 80 -9.05 1.49 -9.88
C LEU A 80 -9.02 0.98 -11.31
N LEU A 81 -7.91 1.24 -12.00
CA LEU A 81 -7.67 0.77 -13.36
C LEU A 81 -6.59 -0.31 -13.33
N PRO A 82 -6.93 -1.61 -13.42
CA PRO A 82 -5.93 -2.66 -13.52
C PRO A 82 -5.27 -2.61 -14.90
N GLY A 83 -3.96 -2.41 -14.95
CA GLY A 83 -3.29 -2.33 -16.25
C GLY A 83 -1.80 -2.02 -16.17
N ARG A 84 -1.15 -2.09 -17.33
CA ARG A 84 0.25 -1.64 -17.51
C ARG A 84 0.35 -0.34 -18.31
N ARG A 85 -0.79 0.24 -18.67
CA ARG A 85 -0.92 1.42 -19.53
C ARG A 85 -2.33 1.98 -19.39
N LEU A 86 -2.48 3.29 -19.48
CA LEU A 86 -3.79 3.91 -19.68
C LEU A 86 -4.33 3.60 -21.07
N ALA A 87 -5.54 3.05 -21.13
CA ALA A 87 -6.26 2.81 -22.37
C ALA A 87 -7.00 4.08 -22.80
N SER A 88 -7.22 4.26 -24.11
CA SER A 88 -8.00 5.40 -24.61
C SER A 88 -9.43 5.42 -24.05
N SER A 89 -9.98 4.26 -23.69
CA SER A 89 -11.27 4.14 -23.00
C SER A 89 -11.31 4.77 -21.60
N SER A 90 -10.15 5.04 -20.99
CA SER A 90 -10.06 5.74 -19.70
C SER A 90 -10.00 7.26 -19.83
N ALA A 91 -9.95 7.81 -21.05
CA ALA A 91 -9.83 9.25 -21.29
C ALA A 91 -10.99 10.04 -20.67
N SER A 92 -12.23 9.57 -20.85
CA SER A 92 -13.44 10.21 -20.30
C SER A 92 -13.50 10.19 -18.78
N LEU A 93 -12.86 9.21 -18.14
CA LEU A 93 -12.74 9.13 -16.69
C LEU A 93 -11.69 10.12 -16.17
N LEU A 94 -10.58 10.27 -16.89
CA LEU A 94 -9.48 11.13 -16.49
C LEU A 94 -9.80 12.61 -16.72
N ALA A 95 -10.30 12.92 -17.90
CA ALA A 95 -10.67 14.25 -18.35
C ALA A 95 -12.15 14.24 -18.75
N PRO A 96 -13.08 14.37 -17.79
CA PRO A 96 -14.49 14.57 -18.11
C PRO A 96 -14.66 15.86 -18.94
N PRO A 97 -15.81 16.06 -19.60
CA PRO A 97 -16.05 17.21 -20.50
C PRO A 97 -15.93 18.60 -19.83
N SER A 98 -15.91 18.65 -18.49
CA SER A 98 -15.68 19.87 -17.73
C SER A 98 -14.19 20.20 -17.68
N PRO A 99 -13.81 21.49 -17.60
CA PRO A 99 -12.41 21.95 -17.68
C PRO A 99 -11.63 21.71 -16.37
N ASN A 100 -11.76 20.52 -15.77
CA ASN A 100 -11.08 20.19 -14.53
C ASN A 100 -9.66 19.72 -14.83
N PRO A 101 -8.64 20.16 -14.06
CA PRO A 101 -7.27 19.75 -14.32
C PRO A 101 -7.07 18.28 -13.97
N VAL A 102 -6.24 17.61 -14.77
CA VAL A 102 -5.78 16.25 -14.50
C VAL A 102 -4.36 16.33 -13.96
N LEU A 103 -4.18 15.91 -12.72
CA LEU A 103 -2.91 15.95 -12.00
C LEU A 103 -2.33 14.54 -11.93
N LEU A 104 -1.12 14.33 -12.44
CA LEU A 104 -0.39 13.09 -12.27
C LEU A 104 0.54 13.20 -11.06
N LEU A 105 0.23 12.49 -9.98
CA LEU A 105 1.13 12.40 -8.83
C LEU A 105 2.27 11.41 -9.14
N TYR A 106 3.36 11.95 -9.68
CA TYR A 106 4.51 11.17 -10.09
C TYR A 106 5.76 12.06 -10.07
N PRO A 107 6.80 11.71 -9.27
CA PRO A 107 8.02 12.49 -9.20
C PRO A 107 8.79 12.34 -10.52
N SER A 108 8.66 13.34 -11.38
CA SER A 108 9.39 13.47 -12.64
C SER A 108 10.16 14.79 -12.66
N PRO A 109 11.22 14.92 -13.49
CA PRO A 109 12.04 16.14 -13.53
C PRO A 109 11.28 17.44 -13.82
N GLY A 110 10.06 17.38 -14.38
CA GLY A 110 9.19 18.53 -14.63
C GLY A 110 7.97 18.61 -13.72
N ALA A 111 7.89 17.78 -12.68
CA ALA A 111 6.75 17.79 -11.76
C ALA A 111 6.77 19.05 -10.88
N ALA A 112 5.65 19.77 -10.84
CA ALA A 112 5.48 20.88 -9.91
C ALA A 112 5.27 20.37 -8.48
N ASP A 113 5.77 21.08 -7.48
CA ASP A 113 5.37 20.85 -6.09
C ASP A 113 3.86 21.10 -5.95
N LEU A 114 3.11 20.12 -5.43
CA LEU A 114 1.66 20.18 -5.36
C LEU A 114 1.17 21.34 -4.50
N ALA A 115 1.85 21.64 -3.38
CA ALA A 115 1.48 22.75 -2.52
C ALA A 115 1.71 24.10 -3.23
N SER A 116 2.83 24.24 -3.95
CA SER A 116 3.12 25.39 -4.80
C SER A 116 2.08 25.56 -5.90
N TRP A 117 1.72 24.47 -6.60
CA TRP A 117 0.68 24.47 -7.62
C TRP A 117 -0.68 24.93 -7.07
N CYS A 118 -1.07 24.45 -5.87
CA CYS A 118 -2.31 24.87 -5.21
C CYS A 118 -2.32 26.36 -4.84
N ARG A 119 -1.15 26.94 -4.50
CA ARG A 119 -1.00 28.38 -4.19
C ARG A 119 -1.01 29.25 -5.44
N SER A 120 -0.42 28.78 -6.54
CA SER A 120 -0.31 29.55 -7.79
C SER A 120 -1.53 29.40 -8.70
N THR A 121 -2.36 28.38 -8.49
CA THR A 121 -3.56 28.12 -9.30
C THR A 121 -4.83 28.64 -8.60
N PRO A 122 -5.60 29.54 -9.22
CA PRO A 122 -6.84 30.06 -8.65
C PRO A 122 -7.85 28.95 -8.31
N PRO A 123 -8.65 29.07 -7.24
CA PRO A 123 -9.64 28.05 -6.83
C PRO A 123 -10.56 27.56 -7.95
N SER A 124 -11.00 28.45 -8.85
CA SER A 124 -11.84 28.09 -10.00
C SER A 124 -11.13 27.18 -11.01
N ALA A 125 -9.83 27.38 -11.23
CA ALA A 125 -9.03 26.61 -12.16
C ALA A 125 -8.56 25.26 -11.58
N ARG A 126 -8.68 25.07 -10.26
CA ARG A 126 -8.38 23.81 -9.56
C ARG A 126 -9.59 23.12 -8.96
N ALA A 127 -10.80 23.50 -9.37
CA ALA A 127 -12.02 22.91 -8.85
C ALA A 127 -12.17 21.44 -9.31
N SER A 128 -12.55 20.56 -8.39
CA SER A 128 -12.82 19.13 -8.62
C SER A 128 -11.80 18.42 -9.54
N PRO A 129 -10.50 18.44 -9.20
CA PRO A 129 -9.45 17.92 -10.07
C PRO A 129 -9.52 16.39 -10.15
N THR A 130 -8.93 15.83 -11.20
CA THR A 130 -8.65 14.39 -11.25
C THR A 130 -7.21 14.13 -10.80
N LEU A 131 -7.03 13.41 -9.70
CA LEU A 131 -5.73 12.97 -9.21
C LEU A 131 -5.41 11.56 -9.71
N LEU A 132 -4.46 11.45 -10.64
CA LEU A 132 -3.98 10.20 -11.21
C LEU A 132 -2.71 9.71 -10.49
N LEU A 133 -2.70 8.45 -10.08
CA LEU A 133 -1.55 7.75 -9.50
C LEU A 133 -1.18 6.47 -10.25
N LEU A 134 0.08 6.08 -10.13
CA LEU A 134 0.63 4.84 -10.69
C LEU A 134 1.04 3.89 -9.56
N ASP A 135 0.27 2.83 -9.30
CA ASP A 135 0.51 1.88 -8.21
C ASP A 135 1.28 0.63 -8.68
N GLY A 136 2.48 0.45 -8.13
CA GLY A 136 3.35 -0.67 -8.43
C GLY A 136 4.73 -0.46 -7.79
N THR A 137 5.68 -1.34 -8.10
CA THR A 137 7.08 -1.04 -7.80
C THR A 137 7.55 0.16 -8.62
N TRP A 138 8.61 0.85 -8.19
CA TRP A 138 9.21 1.96 -8.96
C TRP A 138 9.46 1.62 -10.43
N ARG A 139 9.96 0.42 -10.70
CA ARG A 139 10.14 -0.08 -12.06
C ARG A 139 8.81 -0.20 -12.81
N GLN A 140 7.79 -0.77 -12.19
CA GLN A 140 6.46 -0.91 -12.79
C GLN A 140 5.81 0.46 -13.04
N ALA A 141 5.88 1.38 -12.07
CA ALA A 141 5.35 2.73 -12.24
C ALA A 141 6.03 3.47 -13.40
N LYS A 142 7.36 3.35 -13.53
CA LYS A 142 8.11 3.92 -14.67
C LYS A 142 7.68 3.32 -16.01
N GLU A 143 7.51 2.00 -16.07
CA GLU A 143 7.01 1.29 -17.27
C GLU A 143 5.58 1.74 -17.62
N MET A 144 4.69 1.86 -16.63
CA MET A 144 3.31 2.32 -16.81
C MET A 144 3.23 3.78 -17.27
N HIS A 145 4.05 4.65 -16.69
CA HIS A 145 4.17 6.05 -17.11
C HIS A 145 4.60 6.15 -18.57
N ALA A 146 5.72 5.49 -18.92
CA ALA A 146 6.26 5.51 -20.28
C ALA A 146 5.25 4.98 -21.31
N ALA A 147 4.56 3.89 -20.99
CA ALA A 147 3.53 3.35 -21.88
C ALA A 147 2.32 4.28 -22.04
N SER A 148 2.01 5.10 -21.03
CA SER A 148 0.83 5.96 -21.01
C SER A 148 1.08 7.37 -21.57
N LEU A 149 2.34 7.72 -21.87
CA LEU A 149 2.73 9.03 -22.39
C LEU A 149 1.84 9.57 -23.53
N PRO A 150 1.47 8.79 -24.56
CA PRO A 150 0.64 9.32 -25.64
C PRO A 150 -0.70 9.88 -25.15
N LEU A 151 -1.36 9.17 -24.22
CA LEU A 151 -2.63 9.63 -23.65
C LEU A 151 -2.40 10.80 -22.69
N LEU A 152 -1.41 10.71 -21.81
CA LEU A 152 -1.08 11.78 -20.85
C LEU A 152 -0.82 13.11 -21.56
N SER A 153 -0.05 13.09 -22.65
CA SER A 153 0.21 14.27 -23.47
C SER A 153 -1.05 14.80 -24.16
N SER A 154 -1.90 13.91 -24.70
CA SER A 154 -3.15 14.32 -25.38
C SER A 154 -4.15 14.99 -24.44
N LEU A 155 -4.13 14.64 -23.15
CA LEU A 155 -5.02 15.17 -22.12
C LEU A 155 -4.46 16.41 -21.41
N GLY A 156 -3.23 16.83 -21.73
CA GLY A 156 -2.59 17.96 -21.05
C GLY A 156 -2.36 17.70 -19.55
N VAL A 157 -2.05 16.45 -19.16
CA VAL A 157 -1.87 16.08 -17.75
C VAL A 157 -0.72 16.85 -17.13
N ILE A 158 -0.96 17.40 -15.94
CA ILE A 158 0.01 18.20 -15.18
C ILE A 158 0.74 17.28 -14.21
N PRO A 159 2.06 17.03 -14.38
CA PRO A 159 2.82 16.27 -13.40
C PRO A 159 3.02 17.07 -12.12
N VAL A 160 2.71 16.46 -10.98
CA VAL A 160 2.90 17.03 -9.65
C VAL A 160 3.63 16.04 -8.74
N ALA A 161 4.32 16.57 -7.74
CA ALA A 161 4.96 15.80 -6.68
C ALA A 161 4.52 16.34 -5.32
N LEU A 162 4.49 15.48 -4.30
CA LEU A 162 4.30 15.96 -2.93
C LEU A 162 5.53 16.76 -2.47
N PRO A 163 5.35 17.70 -1.52
CA PRO A 163 6.46 18.43 -0.93
C PRO A 163 7.50 17.45 -0.36
N VAL A 164 8.76 17.69 -0.69
CA VAL A 164 9.90 16.97 -0.11
C VAL A 164 10.57 17.90 0.90
N ASP A 165 10.48 17.60 2.19
CA ASP A 165 11.23 18.31 3.22
C ASP A 165 12.70 17.89 3.13
N SER A 166 13.46 18.63 2.33
CA SER A 166 14.91 18.44 2.13
C SER A 166 15.75 18.87 3.34
N GLY A 167 15.13 19.41 4.39
CA GLY A 167 15.80 19.95 5.59
C GLY A 167 15.90 18.99 6.79
N VAL A 168 15.35 17.78 6.71
CA VAL A 168 15.35 16.82 7.82
C VAL A 168 16.17 15.59 7.45
N ASP A 169 17.44 15.55 7.87
CA ASP A 169 18.25 14.33 7.79
C ASP A 169 17.86 13.42 8.99
N GLY A 170 16.77 12.67 8.81
CA GLY A 170 16.19 11.78 9.79
C GLY A 170 15.35 10.69 9.11
N ASP A 171 15.17 9.55 9.77
CA ASP A 171 14.43 8.40 9.24
C ASP A 171 12.99 8.79 8.85
N SER A 172 12.70 8.78 7.55
CA SER A 172 11.41 9.04 6.89
C SER A 172 10.79 10.43 7.15
N MET A 173 10.31 11.01 6.06
CA MET A 173 10.08 12.45 5.95
C MET A 173 8.96 12.98 6.85
N PHE A 174 8.03 12.14 7.33
CA PHE A 174 6.91 12.60 8.17
C PHE A 174 6.33 11.45 9.02
N GLU A 175 6.26 11.67 10.34
CA GLU A 175 5.97 10.70 11.41
C GLU A 175 6.78 9.39 11.30
N SER A 176 7.87 9.34 12.08
CA SER A 176 8.66 8.15 12.40
C SER A 176 7.84 6.94 12.89
N GLU A 177 6.55 7.14 13.18
CA GLU A 177 5.61 6.12 13.62
C GLU A 177 5.07 5.23 12.50
N LEU A 178 5.19 5.60 11.22
CA LEU A 178 4.60 4.80 10.11
C LEU A 178 5.57 3.82 9.44
N VAL A 179 6.84 3.78 9.86
CA VAL A 179 7.89 2.99 9.20
C VAL A 179 8.25 1.75 10.02
N VAL A 180 7.63 0.61 9.69
CA VAL A 180 8.02 -0.72 10.24
C VAL A 180 8.95 -1.49 9.29
N LYS A 181 9.32 -0.89 8.15
CA LYS A 181 10.21 -1.52 7.18
C LYS A 181 11.13 -0.49 6.55
N LYS A 182 12.42 -0.83 6.45
CA LYS A 182 13.37 -0.09 5.61
C LYS A 182 12.83 -0.08 4.17
N GLU A 183 12.34 1.06 3.74
CA GLU A 183 11.91 1.26 2.38
C GLU A 183 13.10 1.14 1.42
N PRO A 184 12.87 0.72 0.17
CA PRO A 184 13.96 0.53 -0.78
C PRO A 184 14.75 1.83 -1.06
N HIS A 185 14.14 3.00 -0.87
CA HIS A 185 14.77 4.32 -1.03
C HIS A 185 14.23 5.30 0.01
N LYS A 186 15.03 6.32 0.41
CA LYS A 186 14.58 7.42 1.28
C LYS A 186 13.36 8.11 0.65
N GLY A 187 12.27 8.29 1.42
CA GLY A 187 11.07 9.02 1.00
C GLY A 187 10.08 8.23 0.13
N CYS A 188 10.07 6.89 0.19
CA CYS A 188 8.90 6.18 -0.34
C CYS A 188 7.73 6.40 0.66
N ILE A 189 6.52 6.36 0.14
CA ILE A 189 5.31 6.41 0.95
C ILE A 189 4.32 5.41 0.38
N SER A 190 3.39 4.95 1.20
CA SER A 190 2.33 4.06 0.69
C SER A 190 1.39 4.81 -0.26
N THR A 191 0.72 4.10 -1.17
CA THR A 191 -0.26 4.70 -2.09
C THR A 191 -1.39 5.42 -1.34
N MET A 192 -1.89 4.83 -0.26
CA MET A 192 -2.88 5.47 0.62
C MET A 192 -2.34 6.75 1.25
N GLU A 193 -1.09 6.78 1.69
CA GLU A 193 -0.46 7.98 2.25
C GLU A 193 -0.28 9.07 1.20
N ALA A 194 0.17 8.70 0.00
CA ALA A 194 0.30 9.63 -1.11
C ALA A 194 -1.03 10.30 -1.45
N VAL A 195 -2.11 9.52 -1.48
CA VAL A 195 -3.47 10.02 -1.70
C VAL A 195 -3.94 10.90 -0.54
N ALA A 196 -3.73 10.48 0.72
CA ALA A 196 -4.09 11.24 1.91
C ALA A 196 -3.47 12.65 1.90
N ARG A 197 -2.15 12.72 1.67
CA ARG A 197 -1.40 13.99 1.62
C ARG A 197 -1.78 14.86 0.43
N ALA A 198 -2.09 14.25 -0.72
CA ALA A 198 -2.58 15.01 -1.87
C ALA A 198 -3.97 15.60 -1.61
N LEU A 199 -4.88 14.81 -1.05
CA LEU A 199 -6.24 15.26 -0.72
C LEU A 199 -6.25 16.33 0.36
N ARG A 200 -5.32 16.29 1.32
CA ARG A 200 -5.10 17.39 2.28
C ARG A 200 -4.97 18.75 1.59
N LEU A 201 -4.26 18.79 0.47
CA LEU A 201 -3.97 20.02 -0.27
C LEU A 201 -5.08 20.39 -1.27
N LEU A 202 -5.72 19.37 -1.87
CA LEU A 202 -6.66 19.55 -2.97
C LEU A 202 -8.10 19.82 -2.52
N GLU A 203 -8.52 19.24 -1.39
CA GLU A 203 -9.90 19.34 -0.95
C GLU A 203 -10.26 20.75 -0.44
N PRO A 204 -11.45 21.27 -0.79
CA PRO A 204 -11.87 22.62 -0.42
C PRO A 204 -12.22 22.71 1.07
N GLU A 205 -12.31 23.95 1.57
CA GLU A 205 -12.88 24.27 2.90
C GLU A 205 -12.19 23.57 4.09
N GLY A 206 -10.94 23.12 3.93
CA GLY A 206 -10.21 22.42 5.00
C GLY A 206 -10.66 20.98 5.24
N LYS A 207 -11.57 20.42 4.43
CA LYS A 207 -12.03 19.02 4.57
C LYS A 207 -10.90 17.99 4.35
N GLY A 208 -9.83 18.41 3.68
CA GLY A 208 -8.65 17.59 3.45
C GLY A 208 -7.95 17.12 4.73
N GLU A 209 -8.04 17.87 5.84
CA GLU A 209 -7.40 17.48 7.11
C GLU A 209 -8.04 16.23 7.72
N GLU A 210 -9.36 16.18 7.71
CA GLU A 210 -10.13 15.05 8.23
C GLU A 210 -9.92 13.78 7.40
N ILE A 211 -9.84 13.95 6.07
CA ILE A 211 -9.57 12.86 5.13
C ILE A 211 -8.18 12.29 5.36
N GLU A 212 -7.19 13.16 5.53
CA GLU A 212 -5.82 12.75 5.82
C GLU A 212 -5.73 11.99 7.15
N ASP A 213 -6.27 12.54 8.26
CA ASP A 213 -6.24 11.87 9.56
C ASP A 213 -6.91 10.49 9.51
N ALA A 214 -8.08 10.40 8.87
CA ALA A 214 -8.80 9.13 8.74
C ALA A 214 -7.97 8.07 8.01
N MET A 215 -7.25 8.45 6.95
CA MET A 215 -6.37 7.52 6.22
C MET A 215 -5.11 7.17 6.99
N LEU A 216 -4.45 8.17 7.61
CA LEU A 216 -3.25 7.94 8.41
C LEU A 216 -3.54 7.04 9.62
N ARG A 217 -4.72 7.15 10.24
CA ARG A 217 -5.19 6.24 11.29
C ARG A 217 -5.16 4.76 10.87
N VAL A 218 -5.59 4.46 9.65
CA VAL A 218 -5.54 3.10 9.09
C VAL A 218 -4.11 2.62 8.93
N LEU A 219 -3.21 3.50 8.47
CA LEU A 219 -1.80 3.19 8.30
C LEU A 219 -1.11 2.96 9.65
N ARG A 220 -1.36 3.81 10.65
CA ARG A 220 -0.84 3.67 12.03
C ARG A 220 -1.27 2.33 12.63
N ALA A 221 -2.53 1.93 12.46
CA ALA A 221 -3.00 0.61 12.90
C ALA A 221 -2.29 -0.54 12.16
N MET A 222 -2.10 -0.43 10.85
CA MET A 222 -1.38 -1.43 10.06
C MET A 222 0.07 -1.60 10.53
N VAL A 223 0.72 -0.49 10.86
CA VAL A 223 2.08 -0.43 11.41
C VAL A 223 2.13 -1.04 12.80
N ALA A 224 1.21 -0.70 13.70
CA ALA A 224 1.12 -1.29 15.03
C ALA A 224 1.03 -2.83 14.97
N PHE A 225 0.19 -3.38 14.10
CA PHE A 225 0.11 -4.84 13.90
C PHE A 225 1.40 -5.45 13.34
N GLN A 226 2.13 -4.73 12.49
CA GLN A 226 3.42 -5.19 11.98
C GLN A 226 4.49 -5.19 13.08
N ALA A 227 4.53 -4.14 13.90
CA ALA A 227 5.46 -4.01 15.02
C ALA A 227 5.24 -5.10 16.06
N GLU A 228 3.98 -5.35 16.44
CA GLU A 228 3.61 -6.45 17.35
C GLU A 228 4.05 -7.81 16.80
N HIS A 229 3.87 -8.07 15.50
CA HIS A 229 4.33 -9.32 14.88
C HIS A 229 5.85 -9.48 14.94
N LEU A 230 6.61 -8.39 14.79
CA LEU A 230 8.07 -8.42 14.88
C LEU A 230 8.55 -8.66 16.32
N GLN A 231 7.91 -8.04 17.32
CA GLN A 231 8.22 -8.24 18.73
C GLN A 231 7.91 -9.67 19.19
N ASN A 232 6.79 -10.23 18.74
CA ASN A 232 6.36 -11.60 19.07
C ASN A 232 7.11 -12.69 18.29
N ARG A 233 7.88 -12.32 17.26
CA ARG A 233 8.91 -13.19 16.69
C ARG A 233 10.13 -13.15 17.60
N THR A 234 10.15 -13.95 18.66
CA THR A 234 11.42 -14.34 19.28
C THR A 234 12.35 -14.86 18.19
N VAL A 235 13.33 -14.06 17.79
CA VAL A 235 14.29 -14.43 16.75
C VAL A 235 15.16 -15.53 17.33
N LYS A 236 14.78 -16.80 17.13
CA LYS A 236 15.78 -17.88 17.22
C LYS A 236 16.82 -17.55 16.15
N PRO A 237 18.07 -17.24 16.51
CA PRO A 237 19.08 -16.89 15.52
C PRO A 237 19.13 -18.04 14.52
N ARG A 238 18.83 -17.72 13.26
CA ARG A 238 18.93 -18.70 12.18
C ARG A 238 20.41 -19.02 12.07
N VAL A 239 20.84 -20.13 12.68
CA VAL A 239 22.22 -20.61 12.62
C VAL A 239 22.56 -20.68 11.14
N LYS A 240 23.36 -19.72 10.66
CA LYS A 240 23.74 -19.65 9.25
C LYS A 240 24.33 -21.01 8.90
N MET A 241 23.82 -21.63 7.85
CA MET A 241 24.44 -22.79 7.19
C MET A 241 25.79 -22.40 6.57
N ARG A 242 26.76 -22.00 7.39
CA ARG A 242 28.16 -21.87 6.99
C ARG A 242 28.97 -23.11 7.39
N LYS A 243 28.56 -23.84 8.43
CA LYS A 243 29.35 -24.96 8.95
C LYS A 243 29.36 -26.21 8.07
N LYS A 244 28.35 -26.45 7.21
CA LYS A 244 28.33 -27.65 6.33
C LYS A 244 29.29 -27.57 5.14
N LYS A 245 29.67 -26.36 4.70
CA LYS A 245 30.62 -26.17 3.58
C LYS A 245 32.07 -26.14 4.06
N GLU A 246 32.31 -25.67 5.29
CA GLU A 246 33.63 -25.70 5.94
C GLU A 246 34.01 -27.12 6.39
N LEU A 247 33.09 -27.87 7.01
CA LEU A 247 33.34 -29.27 7.41
C LEU A 247 33.67 -30.20 6.23
N ARG A 248 33.02 -29.99 5.06
CA ARG A 248 33.34 -30.75 3.84
C ARG A 248 34.68 -30.38 3.22
N ARG A 249 35.21 -29.18 3.47
CA ARG A 249 36.51 -28.74 2.97
C ARG A 249 37.67 -29.30 3.82
N GLU A 250 37.45 -29.47 5.12
CA GLU A 250 38.45 -30.07 6.03
C GLU A 250 38.58 -31.59 5.83
N GLU A 251 37.51 -32.31 5.47
CA GLU A 251 37.58 -33.75 5.15
C GLU A 251 38.38 -34.06 3.86
N HIS A 252 38.42 -33.13 2.89
CA HIS A 252 39.12 -33.31 1.62
C HIS A 252 40.58 -32.83 1.63
N SER A 253 41.10 -32.37 2.77
CA SER A 253 42.46 -31.80 2.89
C SER A 253 43.43 -32.64 3.74
N LYS A 254 43.10 -33.89 4.07
CA LYS A 254 44.06 -34.78 4.77
C LYS A 254 44.98 -35.46 3.74
N PRO A 255 46.31 -35.28 3.80
CA PRO A 255 47.22 -35.95 2.89
C PRO A 255 47.30 -37.45 3.19
N ALA A 256 47.37 -38.25 2.13
CA ALA A 256 47.65 -39.68 2.20
C ALA A 256 49.02 -39.88 2.88
N LYS A 257 49.04 -40.63 3.99
CA LYS A 257 50.28 -41.18 4.54
C LYS A 257 50.78 -42.23 3.55
N GLN A 258 51.93 -41.95 2.93
CA GLN A 258 52.71 -42.93 2.19
C GLN A 258 53.18 -44.04 3.14
N CYS A 259 52.94 -45.29 2.74
CA CYS A 259 53.71 -46.45 3.14
C CYS A 259 54.84 -46.65 2.12
#